data_AF-A0A661CI73-F1
#
_entry.id   AF-A0A661CI73-F1
#
_cell.length_a   1.000
_cell.length_b   1.000
_cell.length_c   1.000
_cell.angle_alpha   90.00
_cell.angle_beta   90.00
_cell.angle_gamma   90.00
#
_symmetry.space_group_name_H-M   'P 1'
#
loop_
_entity.id
_entity.type
_entity.pdbx_description
1 polymer ?
#
loop_
_entity_poly.entity_id
_entity_poly.type
_entity_poly.pdbx_seq_one_letter_code
_entity_poly.pdbx_strand_id
1 'polypeptide(L)'
;LLEYPHFQENWAFFTTLRSLAASRTPSPLALVIANYSSLGEFHKNIQHLSPSASPVLNFIGETAVLGSLSEAEIDNLLAQNDLPLSRTNRQLIKAMAGGHPYLLKIVVAEFRKASRNGEPKSVEAIENAFCQGIEPMLENMLMSWPSRTCQAFFMVAQQNNVSDFENELKELETQGLIAKINGQWQIRSHIFSKCLAGKDTQQLCTK
;
A
#
# COMPACT_ATOMS: atom_id res chain seq x y z
N LEU A 1 -10.16 7.60 -7.42
CA LEU A 1 -11.42 8.15 -7.96
C LEU A 1 -11.86 9.37 -7.17
N LEU A 2 -12.05 9.24 -5.85
CA LEU A 2 -12.42 10.34 -4.95
C LEU A 2 -11.27 11.30 -4.61
N GLU A 3 -10.10 11.15 -5.19
CA GLU A 3 -8.97 12.09 -5.01
C GLU A 3 -8.96 13.19 -6.07
N TYR A 4 -9.78 13.05 -7.11
CA TYR A 4 -9.88 14.01 -8.20
C TYR A 4 -11.12 14.88 -8.01
N PRO A 5 -10.98 16.22 -7.96
CA PRO A 5 -12.09 17.14 -7.70
C PRO A 5 -13.27 16.94 -8.66
N HIS A 6 -12.99 16.63 -9.92
CA HIS A 6 -14.01 16.39 -10.96
C HIS A 6 -14.93 15.18 -10.69
N PHE A 7 -14.51 14.23 -9.86
CA PHE A 7 -15.33 13.09 -9.46
C PHE A 7 -15.87 13.25 -8.04
N GLN A 8 -15.21 14.05 -7.18
CA GLN A 8 -15.67 14.31 -5.81
C GLN A 8 -17.00 15.05 -5.77
N GLU A 9 -17.30 15.91 -6.74
CA GLU A 9 -18.52 16.74 -6.72
C GLU A 9 -19.58 16.28 -7.74
N ASN A 10 -19.25 15.29 -8.57
CA ASN A 10 -20.05 14.94 -9.74
C ASN A 10 -20.98 13.76 -9.47
N TRP A 11 -22.14 14.04 -8.87
CA TRP A 11 -23.19 13.05 -8.66
C TRP A 11 -23.62 12.35 -9.97
N ALA A 12 -23.66 13.08 -11.09
CA ALA A 12 -24.08 12.55 -12.38
C ALA A 12 -23.16 11.42 -12.89
N PHE A 13 -21.87 11.49 -12.57
CA PHE A 13 -20.92 10.41 -12.86
C PHE A 13 -21.30 9.12 -12.12
N PHE A 14 -21.56 9.21 -10.82
CA PHE A 14 -21.94 8.05 -10.00
C PHE A 14 -23.29 7.46 -10.38
N THR A 15 -24.28 8.29 -10.74
CA THR A 15 -25.57 7.80 -11.25
C THR A 15 -25.42 7.10 -12.59
N THR A 16 -24.48 7.54 -13.43
CA THR A 16 -24.18 6.90 -14.72
C THR A 16 -23.54 5.53 -14.49
N LEU A 17 -22.55 5.41 -13.60
CA LEU A 17 -21.94 4.13 -13.23
C LEU A 17 -22.97 3.14 -12.70
N ARG A 18 -23.85 3.59 -11.80
CA ARG A 18 -24.94 2.77 -11.26
C ARG A 18 -25.90 2.32 -12.36
N SER A 19 -26.29 3.22 -13.25
CA SER A 19 -27.18 2.90 -14.37
C SER A 19 -26.55 1.87 -15.30
N LEU A 20 -25.25 1.98 -15.61
CA LEU A 20 -24.54 1.00 -16.42
C LEU A 20 -24.53 -0.38 -15.76
N ALA A 21 -24.20 -0.44 -14.46
CA ALA A 21 -24.16 -1.69 -13.70
C ALA A 21 -25.55 -2.35 -13.55
N ALA A 22 -26.61 -1.54 -13.42
CA ALA A 22 -27.98 -2.01 -13.26
C ALA A 22 -28.74 -2.22 -14.60
N SER A 23 -28.16 -1.81 -15.73
CA SER A 23 -28.94 -1.62 -16.96
C SER A 23 -29.55 -2.90 -17.55
N ARG A 24 -29.00 -4.10 -17.26
CA ARG A 24 -29.54 -5.41 -17.70
C ARG A 24 -29.04 -6.52 -16.79
N THR A 25 -29.84 -7.55 -16.52
CA THR A 25 -29.39 -8.81 -15.89
C THR A 25 -29.68 -9.96 -16.86
N PRO A 26 -28.65 -10.65 -17.40
CA PRO A 26 -27.22 -10.42 -17.21
C PRO A 26 -26.72 -9.16 -17.94
N SER A 27 -25.86 -8.38 -17.28
CA SER A 27 -25.22 -7.21 -17.88
C SER A 27 -24.01 -7.66 -18.70
N PRO A 28 -23.80 -7.15 -19.93
CA PRO A 28 -22.55 -7.37 -20.66
C PRO A 28 -21.36 -6.57 -20.09
N LEU A 29 -21.61 -5.70 -19.09
CA LEU A 29 -20.60 -4.83 -18.50
C LEU A 29 -20.30 -5.25 -17.06
N ALA A 30 -19.01 -5.52 -16.79
CA ALA A 30 -18.48 -5.69 -15.46
C ALA A 30 -17.77 -4.41 -15.01
N LEU A 31 -18.12 -3.90 -13.82
CA LEU A 31 -17.45 -2.75 -13.22
C LEU A 31 -16.49 -3.24 -12.14
N VAL A 32 -15.20 -2.96 -12.32
CA VAL A 32 -14.17 -3.23 -11.31
C VAL A 32 -13.72 -1.90 -10.72
N ILE A 33 -13.96 -1.71 -9.43
CA ILE A 33 -13.53 -0.52 -8.68
C ILE A 33 -12.41 -0.94 -7.74
N ALA A 34 -11.21 -0.41 -7.99
CA ALA A 34 -10.09 -0.53 -7.06
C ALA A 34 -10.03 0.74 -6.20
N ASN A 35 -9.92 0.54 -4.89
CA ASN A 35 -9.86 1.62 -3.93
C ASN A 35 -8.98 1.21 -2.73
N TYR A 36 -8.32 2.18 -2.11
CA TYR A 36 -7.48 1.96 -0.92
C TYR A 36 -8.29 1.97 0.38
N SER A 37 -9.51 2.52 0.36
CA SER A 37 -10.42 2.52 1.51
C SER A 37 -11.51 1.46 1.39
N SER A 38 -12.04 1.06 2.55
CA SER A 38 -13.13 0.08 2.62
C SER A 38 -14.38 0.57 1.90
N LEU A 39 -15.27 -0.35 1.52
CA LEU A 39 -16.56 0.01 0.91
C LEU A 39 -17.39 0.92 1.82
N GLY A 40 -17.33 0.71 3.14
CA GLY A 40 -18.03 1.55 4.11
C GLY A 40 -17.51 2.98 4.14
N GLU A 41 -16.18 3.16 4.15
CA GLU A 41 -15.55 4.48 4.08
C GLU A 41 -15.83 5.17 2.74
N PHE A 42 -15.77 4.42 1.64
CA PHE A 42 -16.14 4.94 0.32
C PHE A 42 -17.59 5.47 0.32
N HIS A 43 -18.54 4.70 0.88
CA HIS A 43 -19.94 5.15 1.02
C HIS A 43 -20.07 6.40 1.89
N LYS A 44 -19.37 6.46 3.02
CA LYS A 44 -19.37 7.64 3.90
C LYS A 44 -18.85 8.87 3.14
N ASN A 45 -17.78 8.71 2.36
CA ASN A 45 -17.13 9.80 1.65
C ASN A 45 -18.00 10.37 0.53
N ILE A 46 -18.88 9.58 -0.11
CA ILE A 46 -19.77 10.04 -1.18
C ILE A 46 -21.21 10.31 -0.71
N GLN A 47 -21.51 10.07 0.57
CA GLN A 47 -22.87 10.19 1.10
C GLN A 47 -23.44 11.60 0.90
N HIS A 48 -22.59 12.63 1.05
CA HIS A 48 -22.95 14.02 0.86
C HIS A 48 -23.40 14.36 -0.58
N LEU A 49 -23.03 13.53 -1.56
CA LEU A 49 -23.43 13.68 -2.96
C LEU A 49 -24.79 13.03 -3.25
N SER A 50 -25.26 12.13 -2.40
CA SER A 50 -26.49 11.36 -2.61
C SER A 50 -27.70 12.11 -2.05
N PRO A 51 -28.63 12.60 -2.89
CA PRO A 51 -29.80 13.35 -2.43
C PRO A 51 -30.74 12.53 -1.55
N SER A 52 -30.67 11.19 -1.67
CA SER A 52 -31.53 10.24 -0.94
C SER A 52 -30.79 9.46 0.15
N ALA A 53 -29.50 9.77 0.40
CA ALA A 53 -28.60 9.02 1.28
C ALA A 53 -28.47 7.52 0.97
N SER A 54 -28.99 7.04 -0.17
CA SER A 54 -28.88 5.65 -0.60
C SER A 54 -27.42 5.34 -0.96
N PRO A 55 -26.88 4.17 -0.54
CA PRO A 55 -25.54 3.74 -0.94
C PRO A 55 -25.43 3.67 -2.46
N VAL A 56 -24.44 4.39 -3.00
CA VAL A 56 -24.20 4.49 -4.45
C VAL A 56 -23.89 3.13 -5.03
N LEU A 57 -23.08 2.33 -4.33
CA LEU A 57 -22.56 1.04 -4.78
C LEU A 57 -23.31 -0.16 -4.20
N ASN A 58 -24.62 -0.03 -3.95
CA ASN A 58 -25.47 -1.15 -3.50
C ASN A 58 -25.62 -2.29 -4.55
N PHE A 59 -24.95 -2.18 -5.70
CA PHE A 59 -24.93 -3.14 -6.79
C PHE A 59 -23.62 -3.93 -6.88
N ILE A 60 -22.69 -3.73 -5.94
CA ILE A 60 -21.47 -4.55 -5.85
C ILE A 60 -21.84 -5.93 -5.31
N GLY A 61 -21.69 -6.95 -6.15
CA GLY A 61 -21.96 -8.35 -5.79
C GLY A 61 -20.78 -9.05 -5.11
N GLU A 62 -19.54 -8.67 -5.46
CA GLU A 62 -18.33 -9.31 -4.93
C GLU A 62 -17.32 -8.24 -4.48
N THR A 63 -16.71 -8.48 -3.31
CA THR A 63 -15.62 -7.64 -2.81
C THR A 63 -14.40 -8.52 -2.58
N ALA A 64 -13.27 -8.11 -3.16
CA ALA A 64 -11.98 -8.75 -2.92
C ALA A 64 -11.10 -7.75 -2.17
N VAL A 65 -10.63 -8.15 -0.99
CA VAL A 65 -9.64 -7.36 -0.23
C VAL A 65 -8.27 -7.91 -0.57
N LEU A 66 -7.43 -7.08 -1.18
CA LEU A 66 -6.05 -7.42 -1.48
C LEU A 66 -5.17 -7.01 -0.30
N GLY A 67 -4.77 -7.99 0.51
CA GLY A 67 -3.85 -7.80 1.62
C GLY A 67 -2.38 -7.97 1.23
N SER A 68 -1.51 -7.87 2.23
CA SER A 68 -0.10 -8.26 2.09
C SER A 68 0.02 -9.75 1.76
N LEU A 69 0.99 -10.10 0.91
CA LEU A 69 1.38 -11.48 0.64
C LEU A 69 1.92 -12.14 1.92
N SER A 70 1.45 -13.36 2.18
CA SER A 70 2.04 -14.26 3.16
C SER A 70 3.43 -14.73 2.73
N GLU A 71 4.24 -15.19 3.69
CA GLU A 71 5.56 -15.71 3.36
C GLU A 71 5.52 -16.88 2.37
N ALA A 72 4.49 -17.73 2.45
CA ALA A 72 4.30 -18.87 1.57
C ALA A 72 3.98 -18.43 0.13
N GLU A 73 3.16 -17.39 -0.04
CA GLU A 73 2.88 -16.80 -1.35
C GLU A 73 4.14 -16.18 -1.95
N ILE A 74 4.93 -15.46 -1.14
CA ILE A 74 6.21 -14.90 -1.59
C ILE A 74 7.16 -16.04 -2.01
N ASP A 75 7.28 -17.11 -1.23
CA ASP A 75 8.12 -18.26 -1.57
C ASP A 75 7.71 -18.91 -2.90
N ASN A 76 6.40 -19.05 -3.13
CA ASN A 76 5.87 -19.59 -4.38
C ASN A 76 6.21 -18.67 -5.57
N LEU A 77 6.00 -17.35 -5.43
CA LEU A 77 6.36 -16.37 -6.46
C LEU A 77 7.86 -16.34 -6.76
N LEU A 78 8.70 -16.46 -5.73
CA LEU A 78 10.16 -16.52 -5.89
C LEU A 78 10.62 -17.84 -6.51
N ALA A 79 9.93 -18.95 -6.25
CA ALA A 79 10.23 -20.25 -6.84
C ALA A 79 9.90 -20.31 -8.34
N GLN A 80 8.92 -19.53 -8.80
CA GLN A 80 8.57 -19.39 -10.21
C GLN A 80 9.55 -18.51 -11.00
N ASN A 81 10.52 -17.88 -10.34
CA ASN A 81 11.47 -16.98 -10.96
C ASN A 81 12.74 -17.74 -11.39
N ASP A 82 13.24 -17.46 -12.59
CA ASP A 82 14.50 -18.03 -13.09
C ASP A 82 15.76 -17.52 -12.36
N LEU A 83 15.62 -16.60 -11.41
CA LEU A 83 16.72 -16.07 -10.62
C LEU A 83 17.15 -17.08 -9.54
N PRO A 84 18.37 -17.64 -9.57
CA PRO A 84 18.85 -18.54 -8.54
C PRO A 84 19.10 -17.77 -7.24
N LEU A 85 18.10 -17.77 -6.36
CA LEU A 85 18.16 -17.10 -5.06
C LEU A 85 18.52 -18.09 -3.95
N SER A 86 19.62 -17.81 -3.23
CA SER A 86 19.99 -18.50 -2.00
C SER A 86 18.92 -18.33 -0.91
N ARG A 87 18.90 -19.20 0.10
CA ARG A 87 17.99 -19.09 1.24
C ARG A 87 18.11 -17.74 1.94
N THR A 88 19.33 -17.25 2.12
CA THR A 88 19.62 -15.94 2.72
C THR A 88 19.03 -14.81 1.88
N ASN A 89 19.20 -14.85 0.56
CA ASN A 89 18.65 -13.82 -0.32
C ASN A 89 17.12 -13.83 -0.31
N ARG A 90 16.48 -15.00 -0.25
CA ARG A 90 15.02 -15.11 -0.13
C ARG A 90 14.52 -14.48 1.16
N GLN A 91 15.17 -14.77 2.29
CA GLN A 91 14.82 -14.16 3.58
C GLN A 91 14.96 -12.64 3.56
N LEU A 92 16.05 -12.15 2.97
CA LEU A 92 16.31 -10.73 2.82
C LEU A 92 15.27 -10.05 1.92
N ILE A 93 14.91 -10.67 0.79
CA ILE A 93 13.84 -10.20 -0.10
C ILE A 93 12.51 -10.12 0.63
N LYS A 94 12.12 -11.15 1.40
CA LYS A 94 10.88 -11.16 2.18
C LYS A 94 10.86 -10.01 3.19
N ALA A 95 11.96 -9.85 3.92
CA ALA A 95 12.09 -8.78 4.89
C ALA A 95 12.00 -7.40 4.20
N MET A 96 12.66 -7.22 3.05
CA MET A 96 12.66 -5.96 2.29
C MET A 96 11.27 -5.64 1.77
N ALA A 97 10.55 -6.63 1.25
CA ALA A 97 9.22 -6.45 0.69
C ALA A 97 8.12 -6.27 1.75
N GLY A 98 8.28 -6.86 2.94
CA GLY A 98 7.26 -6.81 3.99
C GLY A 98 5.89 -7.38 3.58
N GLY A 99 5.86 -8.27 2.58
CA GLY A 99 4.63 -8.78 1.99
C GLY A 99 3.97 -7.86 0.96
N HIS A 100 4.50 -6.67 0.68
CA HIS A 100 3.91 -5.77 -0.31
C HIS A 100 4.27 -6.20 -1.75
N PRO A 101 3.29 -6.54 -2.62
CA PRO A 101 3.57 -7.07 -3.97
C PRO A 101 4.46 -6.16 -4.83
N TYR A 102 4.20 -4.84 -4.78
CA TYR A 102 4.99 -3.87 -5.52
C TYR A 102 6.46 -3.80 -5.05
N LEU A 103 6.70 -3.79 -3.72
CA LEU A 103 8.05 -3.79 -3.17
C LEU A 103 8.79 -5.09 -3.49
N LEU A 104 8.09 -6.23 -3.43
CA LEU A 104 8.63 -7.53 -3.84
C LEU A 104 9.15 -7.49 -5.28
N LYS A 105 8.38 -6.89 -6.21
CA LYS A 105 8.81 -6.75 -7.60
C LYS A 105 10.09 -5.93 -7.74
N ILE A 106 10.19 -4.80 -7.04
CA ILE A 106 11.35 -3.91 -7.13
C ILE A 106 12.59 -4.58 -6.53
N VAL A 107 12.50 -5.15 -5.32
CA VAL A 107 13.65 -5.80 -4.70
C VAL A 107 14.17 -6.95 -5.55
N VAL A 108 13.29 -7.79 -6.11
CA VAL A 108 13.69 -8.87 -7.02
C VAL A 108 14.40 -8.32 -8.27
N ALA A 109 13.95 -7.18 -8.79
CA ALA A 109 14.63 -6.52 -9.91
C ALA A 109 16.04 -6.04 -9.53
N GLU A 110 16.23 -5.49 -8.33
CA GLU A 110 17.56 -5.08 -7.85
C GLU A 110 18.51 -6.27 -7.64
N PHE A 111 18.02 -7.38 -7.08
CA PHE A 111 18.79 -8.63 -7.00
C PHE A 111 19.17 -9.17 -8.38
N ARG A 112 18.26 -9.09 -9.36
CA ARG A 112 18.55 -9.50 -10.74
C ARG A 112 19.61 -8.64 -11.39
N LYS A 113 19.56 -7.31 -11.20
CA LYS A 113 20.59 -6.38 -11.69
C LYS A 113 21.96 -6.70 -11.06
N ALA A 114 22.01 -6.91 -9.75
CA ALA A 114 23.24 -7.28 -9.04
C ALA A 114 23.84 -8.58 -9.61
N SER A 115 23.01 -9.60 -9.83
CA SER A 115 23.46 -10.88 -10.38
C SER A 115 24.00 -10.79 -11.82
N ARG A 116 23.46 -9.89 -12.66
CA ARG A 116 23.92 -9.71 -14.06
C ARG A 116 25.27 -8.99 -14.15
N ASN A 117 25.56 -8.12 -13.20
CA ASN A 117 26.79 -7.32 -13.22
C ASN A 117 28.02 -8.11 -12.73
N GLY A 118 27.87 -9.38 -12.33
CA GLY A 118 28.99 -10.25 -11.94
C GLY A 118 29.66 -9.92 -10.60
N GLU A 119 29.30 -8.80 -9.97
CA GLU A 119 29.84 -8.39 -8.68
C GLU A 119 28.90 -8.79 -7.53
N PRO A 120 29.41 -9.45 -6.48
CA PRO A 120 28.64 -9.65 -5.26
C PRO A 120 28.44 -8.29 -4.59
N LYS A 121 27.29 -7.65 -4.87
CA LYS A 121 26.89 -6.47 -4.11
C LYS A 121 26.67 -6.88 -2.65
N SER A 122 27.21 -6.09 -1.73
CA SER A 122 26.88 -6.22 -0.32
C SER A 122 25.37 -6.04 -0.13
N VAL A 123 24.83 -6.63 0.94
CA VAL A 123 23.42 -6.44 1.34
C VAL A 123 23.10 -4.96 1.44
N GLU A 124 24.01 -4.18 2.04
CA GLU A 124 23.88 -2.74 2.18
C GLU A 124 23.78 -2.01 0.83
N ALA A 125 24.56 -2.40 -0.18
CA ALA A 125 24.49 -1.80 -1.51
C ALA A 125 23.16 -2.11 -2.22
N ILE A 126 22.58 -3.30 -2.00
CA ILE A 126 21.26 -3.66 -2.53
C ILE A 126 20.17 -2.86 -1.82
N GLU A 127 20.23 -2.75 -0.49
CA GLU A 127 19.30 -1.95 0.29
C GLU A 127 19.34 -0.47 -0.11
N ASN A 128 20.53 0.10 -0.29
CA ASN A 128 20.67 1.50 -0.67
C ASN A 128 20.14 1.74 -2.10
N ALA A 129 20.45 0.86 -3.05
CA ALA A 129 19.88 0.93 -4.40
C ALA A 129 18.35 0.77 -4.38
N PHE A 130 17.82 -0.09 -3.51
CA PHE A 130 16.39 -0.27 -3.36
C PHE A 130 15.73 0.97 -2.75
N CYS A 131 16.29 1.55 -1.69
CA CYS A 131 15.82 2.82 -1.11
C CYS A 131 15.76 3.93 -2.15
N GLN A 132 16.83 4.13 -2.93
CA GLN A 132 16.86 5.11 -4.02
C GLN A 132 15.77 4.83 -5.07
N GLY A 133 15.52 3.55 -5.38
CA GLY A 133 14.49 3.15 -6.34
C GLY A 133 13.06 3.40 -5.87
N ILE A 134 12.79 3.40 -4.55
CA ILE A 134 11.45 3.62 -3.99
C ILE A 134 11.24 5.01 -3.41
N GLU A 135 12.29 5.80 -3.24
CA GLU A 135 12.22 7.12 -2.60
C GLU A 135 11.13 8.02 -3.21
N PRO A 136 11.01 8.19 -4.55
CA PRO A 136 9.94 9.00 -5.12
C PRO A 136 8.54 8.47 -4.81
N MET A 137 8.37 7.15 -4.76
CA MET A 137 7.09 6.54 -4.40
C MET A 137 6.78 6.79 -2.92
N LEU A 138 7.75 6.56 -2.04
CA LEU A 138 7.60 6.74 -0.61
C LEU A 138 7.28 8.20 -0.27
N GLU A 139 7.98 9.16 -0.88
CA GLU A 139 7.70 10.59 -0.68
C GLU A 139 6.30 10.97 -1.16
N ASN A 140 5.89 10.51 -2.35
CA ASN A 140 4.54 10.74 -2.84
C ASN A 140 3.46 10.14 -1.93
N MET A 141 3.72 8.94 -1.37
CA MET A 141 2.83 8.29 -0.43
C MET A 141 2.72 9.07 0.88
N LEU A 142 3.83 9.54 1.43
CA LEU A 142 3.84 10.35 2.66
C LEU A 142 3.15 11.70 2.45
N MET A 143 3.38 12.35 1.30
CA MET A 143 2.77 13.64 0.97
C MET A 143 1.27 13.54 0.66
N SER A 144 0.76 12.36 0.29
CA SER A 144 -0.69 12.18 0.05
C SER A 144 -1.47 11.95 1.34
N TRP A 145 -0.80 11.56 2.42
CA TRP A 145 -1.45 11.29 3.70
C TRP A 145 -1.79 12.56 4.50
N PRO A 146 -2.81 12.49 5.38
CA PRO A 146 -2.98 13.46 6.45
C PRO A 146 -1.72 13.54 7.32
N SER A 147 -1.38 14.75 7.79
CA SER A 147 -0.19 14.99 8.61
C SER A 147 -0.09 14.04 9.80
N ARG A 148 -1.22 13.76 10.46
CA ARG A 148 -1.30 12.85 11.61
C ARG A 148 -0.98 11.39 11.26
N THR A 149 -1.43 10.89 10.10
CA THR A 149 -1.11 9.55 9.61
C THR A 149 0.37 9.43 9.26
N CYS A 150 0.94 10.46 8.61
CA CYS A 150 2.37 10.53 8.32
C CYS A 150 3.21 10.52 9.61
N GLN A 151 2.82 11.32 10.61
CA GLN A 151 3.47 11.34 11.94
C GLN A 151 3.38 9.98 12.63
N ALA A 152 2.21 9.33 12.62
CA ALA A 152 2.03 8.00 13.20
C ALA A 152 3.00 6.99 12.57
N PHE A 153 3.12 6.99 11.24
CA PHE A 153 4.02 6.10 10.52
C PHE A 153 5.50 6.35 10.87
N PHE A 154 5.93 7.62 10.96
CA PHE A 154 7.27 7.98 11.41
C PHE A 154 7.55 7.54 12.86
N MET A 155 6.59 7.70 13.76
CA MET A 155 6.73 7.28 15.15
C MET A 155 6.89 5.76 15.26
N VAL A 156 6.16 4.99 14.44
CA VAL A 156 6.37 3.53 14.33
C VAL A 156 7.76 3.22 13.74
N ALA A 157 8.19 3.94 12.70
CA ALA A 157 9.51 3.76 12.09
C ALA A 157 10.66 3.94 13.09
N GLN A 158 10.51 4.90 13.99
CA GLN A 158 11.50 5.28 15.01
C GLN A 158 11.35 4.50 16.32
N GLN A 159 10.38 3.59 16.42
CA GLN A 159 10.06 2.83 17.64
C GLN A 159 9.71 3.73 18.85
N ASN A 160 9.06 4.87 18.58
CA ASN A 160 8.60 5.82 19.59
C ASN A 160 7.21 5.45 20.15
N ASN A 161 6.73 6.21 21.14
CA ASN A 161 5.37 6.05 21.66
C ASN A 161 4.32 6.43 20.60
N VAL A 162 3.35 5.55 20.38
CA VAL A 162 2.27 5.71 19.38
C VAL A 162 0.86 5.66 19.99
N SER A 163 0.73 5.81 21.31
CA SER A 163 -0.56 5.73 22.03
C SER A 163 -1.64 6.65 21.47
N ASP A 164 -1.24 7.80 20.93
CA ASP A 164 -2.17 8.86 20.52
C ASP A 164 -2.66 8.71 19.06
N PHE A 165 -2.26 7.63 18.38
CA PHE A 165 -2.48 7.40 16.94
C PHE A 165 -3.34 6.17 16.63
N GLU A 166 -4.23 5.75 17.53
CA GLU A 166 -4.98 4.48 17.39
C GLU A 166 -5.71 4.33 16.04
N ASN A 167 -6.35 5.41 15.57
CA ASN A 167 -7.08 5.39 14.29
C ASN A 167 -6.12 5.29 13.10
N GLU A 168 -5.04 6.06 13.11
CA GLU A 168 -4.03 6.08 12.06
C GLU A 168 -3.29 4.74 11.98
N LEU A 169 -2.99 4.11 13.12
CA LEU A 169 -2.36 2.81 13.17
C LEU A 169 -3.26 1.71 12.57
N LYS A 170 -4.56 1.76 12.86
CA LYS A 170 -5.53 0.83 12.27
C LYS A 170 -5.63 1.00 10.75
N GLU A 171 -5.59 2.24 10.26
CA GLU A 171 -5.58 2.53 8.84
C GLU A 171 -4.29 2.01 8.17
N LEU A 172 -3.12 2.32 8.73
CA LEU A 172 -1.82 1.85 8.25
C LEU A 172 -1.68 0.32 8.29
N GLU A 173 -2.28 -0.34 9.30
CA GLU A 173 -2.35 -1.80 9.39
C GLU A 173 -3.22 -2.38 8.28
N THR A 174 -4.38 -1.77 8.02
CA THR A 174 -5.30 -2.16 6.94
C THR A 174 -4.63 -2.04 5.57
N GLN A 175 -3.81 -1.00 5.38
CA GLN A 175 -3.01 -0.80 4.17
C GLN A 175 -1.81 -1.77 4.08
N GLY A 176 -1.57 -2.61 5.10
CA GLY A 176 -0.48 -3.57 5.10
C GLY A 176 0.91 -2.93 5.21
N LEU A 177 1.00 -1.73 5.78
CA LEU A 177 2.25 -0.99 5.95
C LEU A 177 2.89 -1.27 7.31
N ILE A 178 2.06 -1.46 8.34
CA ILE A 178 2.48 -1.82 9.69
C ILE A 178 1.76 -3.10 10.17
N ALA A 179 2.26 -3.67 11.26
CA ALA A 179 1.63 -4.77 11.97
C ALA A 179 1.99 -4.74 13.44
N LYS A 180 1.15 -5.35 14.27
CA LYS A 180 1.48 -5.62 15.67
C LYS A 180 2.22 -6.95 15.81
N ILE A 181 3.53 -6.89 16.05
CA ILE A 181 4.42 -8.05 16.22
C ILE A 181 4.85 -8.09 17.68
N ASN A 182 4.57 -9.20 18.37
CA ASN A 182 4.83 -9.36 19.81
C ASN A 182 4.27 -8.22 20.68
N GLY A 183 3.08 -7.72 20.31
CA GLY A 183 2.41 -6.63 21.02
C GLY A 183 2.92 -5.23 20.69
N GLN A 184 3.95 -5.07 19.85
CA GLN A 184 4.48 -3.78 19.44
C GLN A 184 4.20 -3.48 17.96
N TRP A 185 3.89 -2.22 17.66
CA TRP A 185 3.72 -1.77 16.28
C TRP A 185 5.07 -1.72 15.58
N GLN A 186 5.15 -2.31 14.39
CA GLN A 186 6.34 -2.35 13.56
C GLN A 186 5.97 -2.12 12.10
N ILE A 187 6.86 -1.48 11.34
CA ILE A 187 6.74 -1.40 9.89
C ILE A 187 7.02 -2.79 9.30
N ARG A 188 6.13 -3.27 8.43
CA ARG A 188 6.25 -4.60 7.83
C ARG A 188 7.47 -4.72 6.91
N SER A 189 7.74 -3.66 6.16
CA SER A 189 8.85 -3.58 5.23
C SER A 189 10.03 -2.87 5.89
N HIS A 190 11.11 -3.61 6.18
CA HIS A 190 12.27 -3.00 6.86
C HIS A 190 12.93 -1.90 6.01
N ILE A 191 12.75 -1.95 4.68
CA ILE A 191 13.36 -0.95 3.80
C ILE A 191 12.79 0.42 4.10
N PHE A 192 11.49 0.54 4.40
CA PHE A 192 10.89 1.81 4.78
C PHE A 192 11.52 2.37 6.05
N SER A 193 11.70 1.56 7.09
CA SER A 193 12.43 1.99 8.29
C SER A 193 13.84 2.49 7.95
N LYS A 194 14.54 1.81 7.03
CA LYS A 194 15.88 2.20 6.59
C LYS A 194 15.88 3.52 5.80
N CYS A 195 14.97 3.68 4.82
CA CYS A 195 14.93 4.90 4.00
C CYS A 195 14.43 6.13 4.77
N LEU A 196 13.67 5.92 5.84
CA LEU A 196 13.22 6.98 6.74
C LEU A 196 14.23 7.31 7.84
N ALA A 197 15.23 6.47 8.06
CA ALA A 197 16.27 6.72 9.04
C ALA A 197 17.04 8.00 8.69
N GLY A 198 17.00 8.99 9.59
CA GLY A 198 17.66 10.28 9.38
C GLY A 198 16.88 11.30 8.55
N LYS A 199 15.68 10.97 8.05
CA LYS A 199 14.77 11.96 7.44
C LYS A 199 14.00 12.69 8.55
N ASP A 200 13.82 14.01 8.37
CA ASP A 200 13.08 14.86 9.31
C ASP A 200 11.57 14.77 9.06
N THR A 201 10.82 14.35 10.08
CA THR A 201 9.36 14.27 10.06
C THR A 201 8.71 15.61 9.74
N GLN A 202 9.30 16.73 10.18
CA GLN A 202 8.75 18.07 9.92
C GLN A 202 8.82 18.47 8.45
N GLN A 203 9.78 17.94 7.68
CA GLN A 203 9.93 18.24 6.26
C GLN A 203 8.98 17.42 5.38
N LEU A 204 8.61 16.21 5.82
CA LEU A 204 7.87 15.24 4.99
C LEU A 204 6.39 15.13 5.35
N CYS A 205 6.00 15.53 6.57
CA CYS A 205 4.63 15.44 7.06
C CYS A 205 3.93 16.82 7.18
N THR A 206 4.48 17.88 6.61
CA THR A 206 3.89 19.24 6.67
C THR A 206 2.81 19.42 5.61
N LYS A 207 1.55 19.27 6.04
CA LYS A 207 0.33 19.78 5.40
C LYS A 207 -0.65 20.24 6.47
#